data_AF-A0A5C7QGR6-F1
#
_entry.id   AF-A0A5C7QGR6-F1
#
_cell.length_a   1.000
_cell.length_b   1.000
_cell.length_c   1.000
_cell.angle_alpha   90.00
_cell.angle_beta   90.00
_cell.angle_gamma   90.00
#
_symmetry.space_group_name_H-M   'P 1'
#
loop_
_entity.id
_entity.type
_entity.pdbx_description
1 polymer ?
#
loop_
_entity_poly.entity_id
_entity_poly.type
_entity_poly.pdbx_seq_one_letter_code
_entity_poly.pdbx_strand_id
1 'polypeptide(L)'
;MTTFAQQRAKRQIEVLRSLGTPVRRRRRNIPRPAPVLAQEIALRDLARAPLQAFQAEIVDLLDSLPQVLAYEAERRRVDAAWSYADFLAKLQQILARTAGTYGTDRLRARGAQIGADVAAKSRATLANQVSSALGVTLVSSDKGMQALIDQFALDNARKIQGITQTYATQIADRVGEALRTGTRHEDLRAELVERFGVAASRANTIARTQISALYGQTNAQQQKNAGITRFTWRTSHDERVRTEHQALDKEIFEYSAPPSVGIPGEDYNCRCYAEPVLDDLLAP
;
A
#
# COMPACT_ATOMS: atom_id res chain seq x y z
N MET A 1 -13.04 -7.39 -31.58
CA MET A 1 -13.55 -6.04 -31.92
C MET A 1 -12.63 -5.00 -31.28
N THR A 2 -12.18 -3.98 -32.02
CA THR A 2 -11.33 -2.90 -31.47
C THR A 2 -12.14 -2.00 -30.53
N THR A 3 -11.59 -1.66 -29.36
CA THR A 3 -12.22 -0.75 -28.39
C THR A 3 -12.22 0.71 -28.90
N PHE A 4 -13.13 1.55 -28.36
CA PHE A 4 -13.12 3.00 -28.67
C PHE A 4 -11.78 3.67 -28.32
N ALA A 5 -11.13 3.25 -27.23
CA ALA A 5 -9.82 3.76 -26.85
C ALA A 5 -8.74 3.40 -27.88
N GLN A 6 -8.75 2.15 -28.40
CA GLN A 6 -7.88 1.72 -29.49
C GLN A 6 -8.11 2.54 -30.76
N GLN A 7 -9.35 2.74 -31.17
CA GLN A 7 -9.68 3.53 -32.35
C GLN A 7 -9.18 4.98 -32.22
N ARG A 8 -9.35 5.60 -31.04
CA ARG A 8 -8.82 6.94 -30.74
C ARG A 8 -7.30 6.98 -30.84
N ALA A 9 -6.60 6.02 -30.23
CA ALA A 9 -5.14 5.96 -30.25
C ALA A 9 -4.60 5.76 -31.67
N LYS A 10 -5.19 4.85 -32.45
CA LYS A 10 -4.85 4.64 -33.87
C LYS A 10 -5.01 5.93 -34.69
N ARG A 11 -6.15 6.64 -34.54
CA ARG A 11 -6.37 7.95 -35.20
C ARG A 11 -5.35 9.00 -34.78
N GLN A 12 -5.00 9.07 -33.49
CA GLN A 12 -3.94 9.99 -33.03
C GLN A 12 -2.60 9.69 -33.71
N ILE A 13 -2.21 8.41 -33.80
CA ILE A 13 -0.99 8.00 -34.49
C ILE A 13 -1.02 8.36 -35.96
N GLU A 14 -2.15 8.16 -36.64
CA GLU A 14 -2.35 8.50 -38.05
C GLU A 14 -2.21 10.01 -38.30
N VAL A 15 -2.84 10.84 -37.47
CA VAL A 15 -2.70 12.30 -37.53
C VAL A 15 -1.26 12.74 -37.28
N LEU A 16 -0.57 12.15 -36.31
CA LEU A 16 0.83 12.49 -36.06
C LEU A 16 1.73 12.13 -37.25
N ARG A 17 1.46 11.00 -37.94
CA ARG A 17 2.17 10.64 -39.17
C ARG A 17 1.89 11.63 -40.30
N SER A 18 0.64 12.06 -40.50
CA SER A 18 0.31 13.03 -41.56
C SER A 18 0.94 14.41 -41.33
N LEU A 19 1.18 14.77 -40.06
CA LEU A 19 1.93 15.97 -39.66
C LEU A 19 3.46 15.81 -39.76
N GLY A 20 3.97 14.71 -40.32
CA GLY A 20 5.41 14.47 -40.47
C GLY A 20 6.14 14.05 -39.20
N THR A 21 5.43 13.69 -38.12
CA THR A 21 6.05 13.16 -36.89
C THR A 21 6.59 11.75 -37.18
N PRO A 22 7.88 11.48 -36.97
CA PRO A 22 8.46 10.18 -37.27
C PRO A 22 7.98 9.12 -36.28
N VAL A 23 6.94 8.37 -36.66
CA VAL A 23 6.45 7.23 -35.87
C VAL A 23 7.29 5.99 -36.16
N ARG A 24 7.97 5.48 -35.13
CA ARG A 24 8.81 4.29 -35.24
C ARG A 24 7.94 3.06 -35.41
N ARG A 25 8.31 2.18 -36.35
CA ARG A 25 7.63 0.89 -36.54
C ARG A 25 7.77 -0.04 -35.33
N ARG A 26 8.93 -0.01 -34.66
CA ARG A 26 9.20 -0.67 -33.37
C ARG A 26 10.61 -0.32 -32.87
N ARG A 27 10.79 0.02 -31.59
CA ARG A 27 12.07 -0.21 -30.89
C ARG A 27 11.90 -1.35 -29.89
N ARG A 28 12.92 -2.21 -29.77
CA ARG A 28 12.87 -3.41 -28.91
C ARG A 28 12.93 -3.13 -27.41
N ASN A 29 13.41 -1.97 -26.98
CA ASN A 29 13.64 -1.71 -25.56
C ASN A 29 12.60 -0.70 -25.01
N ILE A 30 11.60 -1.21 -24.31
CA ILE A 30 10.66 -0.39 -23.53
C ILE A 30 11.33 -0.09 -22.19
N PRO A 31 11.48 1.19 -21.79
CA PRO A 31 12.13 1.52 -20.53
C PRO A 31 11.36 0.93 -19.33
N ARG A 32 12.13 0.45 -18.35
CA ARG A 32 11.57 -0.03 -17.08
C ARG A 32 10.92 1.13 -16.33
N PRO A 33 9.81 0.88 -15.62
CA PRO A 33 9.22 1.83 -14.68
C PRO A 33 10.20 2.38 -13.65
N ALA A 34 10.09 3.67 -13.35
CA ALA A 34 10.80 4.26 -12.23
C ALA A 34 10.19 3.74 -10.89
N PRO A 35 11.03 3.40 -9.89
CA PRO A 35 10.54 2.86 -8.62
C PRO A 35 9.73 3.90 -7.85
N VAL A 36 8.64 3.49 -7.19
CA VAL A 36 7.74 4.34 -6.37
C VAL A 36 8.21 4.50 -4.91
N LEU A 37 9.53 4.52 -4.70
CA LEU A 37 10.13 4.51 -3.35
C LEU A 37 9.71 5.69 -2.47
N ALA A 38 9.62 6.90 -3.04
CA ALA A 38 9.19 8.07 -2.28
C ALA A 38 7.74 7.93 -1.77
N GLN A 39 6.86 7.36 -2.59
CA GLN A 39 5.46 7.10 -2.24
C GLN A 39 5.33 5.97 -1.20
N GLU A 40 6.17 4.93 -1.32
CA GLU A 40 6.30 3.87 -0.30
C GLU A 40 6.71 4.44 1.06
N ILE A 41 7.75 5.29 1.10
CA ILE A 41 8.21 5.95 2.32
C ILE A 41 7.09 6.82 2.90
N ALA A 42 6.43 7.63 2.08
CA ALA A 42 5.34 8.50 2.53
C ALA A 42 4.18 7.71 3.16
N LEU A 43 3.76 6.59 2.54
CA LEU A 43 2.70 5.75 3.10
C LEU A 43 3.16 5.01 4.36
N ARG A 44 4.42 4.56 4.40
CA ARG A 44 5.01 3.91 5.57
C ARG A 44 5.03 4.85 6.77
N ASP A 45 5.46 6.09 6.56
CA ASP A 45 5.53 7.09 7.63
C ASP A 45 4.12 7.48 8.10
N LEU A 46 3.16 7.60 7.17
CA LEU A 46 1.74 7.79 7.50
C LEU A 46 1.16 6.63 8.33
N ALA A 47 1.53 5.39 8.01
CA ALA A 47 1.06 4.20 8.72
C ALA A 47 1.72 4.03 10.09
N ARG A 48 2.98 4.47 10.25
CA ARG A 48 3.71 4.36 11.52
C ARG A 48 3.39 5.47 12.50
N ALA A 49 3.05 6.67 12.04
CA ALA A 49 2.84 7.81 12.92
C ALA A 49 1.78 7.56 14.03
N PRO A 50 0.58 7.01 13.75
CA PRO A 50 -0.39 6.69 14.79
C PRO A 50 0.13 5.64 15.77
N LEU A 51 0.81 4.61 15.27
CA LEU A 51 1.36 3.55 16.09
C LEU A 51 2.46 4.06 17.02
N GLN A 52 3.34 4.95 16.54
CA GLN A 52 4.40 5.58 17.32
C GLN A 52 3.84 6.54 18.38
N ALA A 53 2.84 7.34 18.03
CA ALA A 53 2.16 8.21 18.98
C ALA A 53 1.47 7.40 20.08
N PHE A 54 0.75 6.34 19.70
CA PHE A 54 0.10 5.41 20.63
C PHE A 54 1.12 4.75 21.58
N GLN A 55 2.23 4.25 21.03
CA GLN A 55 3.30 3.64 21.81
C GLN A 55 3.92 4.61 22.81
N ALA A 56 4.18 5.86 22.40
CA ALA A 56 4.77 6.86 23.28
C ALA A 56 3.90 7.13 24.52
N GLU A 57 2.58 7.20 24.36
CA GLU A 57 1.65 7.37 25.48
C GLU A 57 1.48 6.09 26.34
N ILE A 58 1.68 4.91 25.74
CA ILE A 58 1.57 3.64 26.47
C ILE A 58 2.80 3.35 27.33
N VAL A 59 3.99 3.80 26.96
CA VAL A 59 5.19 3.54 27.78
C VAL A 59 4.98 3.98 29.23
N ASP A 60 4.42 5.17 29.43
CA ASP A 60 4.07 5.69 30.76
C ASP A 60 3.02 4.82 31.47
N LEU A 61 2.06 4.29 30.71
CA LEU A 61 1.04 3.35 31.21
C LEU A 61 1.64 2.00 31.61
N LEU A 62 2.69 1.55 30.92
CA LEU A 62 3.39 0.31 31.25
C LEU A 62 4.27 0.47 32.49
N ASP A 63 4.75 1.68 32.78
CA ASP A 63 5.53 1.99 33.99
C ASP A 63 4.71 1.79 35.27
N SER A 64 3.39 1.91 35.20
CA SER A 64 2.49 1.63 36.31
C SER A 64 2.06 0.16 36.42
N LEU A 65 2.52 -0.75 35.54
CA LEU A 65 2.24 -2.19 35.64
C LEU A 65 2.55 -2.82 37.01
N PRO A 66 3.67 -2.51 37.70
CA PRO A 66 3.94 -3.08 39.02
C PRO A 66 2.81 -2.80 40.01
N GLN A 67 2.16 -1.64 39.93
CA GLN A 67 1.06 -1.25 40.80
C GLN A 67 -0.21 -2.06 40.50
N VAL A 68 -0.51 -2.32 39.22
CA VAL A 68 -1.65 -3.17 38.81
C VAL A 68 -1.45 -4.60 39.24
N LEU A 69 -0.25 -5.16 38.97
CA LEU A 69 0.06 -6.54 39.31
C LEU A 69 0.04 -6.74 40.84
N ALA A 70 0.52 -5.77 41.62
CA ALA A 70 0.48 -5.80 43.08
C ALA A 70 -0.95 -5.70 43.64
N TYR A 71 -1.82 -4.85 43.07
CA TYR A 71 -3.23 -4.75 43.44
C TYR A 71 -3.94 -6.11 43.38
N GLU A 72 -3.78 -6.83 42.26
CA GLU A 72 -4.47 -8.09 42.02
C GLU A 72 -3.86 -9.29 42.77
N ALA A 73 -2.53 -9.31 42.94
CA ALA A 73 -1.86 -10.38 43.68
C ALA A 73 -2.20 -10.38 45.18
N GLU A 74 -2.49 -9.21 45.77
CA GLU A 74 -2.67 -9.10 47.22
C GLU A 74 -4.13 -9.20 47.71
N ARG A 75 -5.17 -8.92 46.91
CA ARG A 75 -6.61 -8.95 47.27
C ARG A 75 -7.01 -8.36 48.66
N ARG A 76 -6.12 -7.69 49.41
CA ARG A 76 -6.25 -7.39 50.85
C ARG A 76 -5.53 -6.13 51.35
N ARG A 77 -5.27 -5.14 50.50
CA ARG A 77 -4.91 -3.79 50.99
C ARG A 77 -5.79 -2.74 50.33
N VAL A 78 -6.43 -1.94 51.19
CA VAL A 78 -7.40 -0.88 50.83
C VAL A 78 -6.73 0.29 50.10
N ASP A 79 -5.40 0.29 50.00
CA ASP A 79 -4.60 1.45 49.54
C ASP A 79 -4.03 1.31 48.12
N ALA A 80 -4.29 0.21 47.42
CA ALA A 80 -3.77 0.01 46.08
C ALA A 80 -4.59 0.84 45.06
N ALA A 81 -3.97 1.90 44.53
CA ALA A 81 -4.62 3.01 43.84
C ALA A 81 -5.05 2.73 42.38
N TRP A 82 -4.77 1.56 41.81
CA TRP A 82 -4.96 1.32 40.38
C TRP A 82 -5.34 -0.13 40.03
N SER A 83 -6.55 -0.32 39.47
CA SER A 83 -7.08 -1.64 39.09
C SER A 83 -6.86 -1.97 37.61
N TYR A 84 -7.06 -3.24 37.22
CA TYR A 84 -7.06 -3.63 35.80
C TYR A 84 -8.15 -2.90 34.97
N ALA A 85 -9.29 -2.59 35.59
CA ALA A 85 -10.35 -1.81 34.92
C ALA A 85 -9.87 -0.38 34.61
N ASP A 86 -9.14 0.25 35.52
CA ASP A 86 -8.56 1.58 35.33
C ASP A 86 -7.47 1.55 34.24
N PHE A 87 -6.66 0.49 34.19
CA PHE A 87 -5.70 0.25 33.11
C PHE A 87 -6.40 0.20 31.74
N LEU A 88 -7.47 -0.61 31.61
CA LEU A 88 -8.22 -0.73 30.36
C LEU A 88 -8.88 0.58 29.94
N ALA A 89 -9.49 1.30 30.89
CA ALA A 89 -10.10 2.60 30.63
C ALA A 89 -9.06 3.61 30.12
N LYS A 90 -7.87 3.63 30.73
CA LYS A 90 -6.78 4.51 30.31
C LYS A 90 -6.22 4.14 28.94
N LEU A 91 -6.03 2.85 28.67
CA LEU A 91 -5.60 2.35 27.36
C LEU A 91 -6.59 2.73 26.26
N GLN A 92 -7.90 2.58 26.52
CA GLN A 92 -8.97 2.98 25.61
C GLN A 92 -8.99 4.51 25.39
N GLN A 93 -8.75 5.30 26.44
CA GLN A 93 -8.65 6.75 26.32
C GLN A 93 -7.47 7.19 25.41
N ILE A 94 -6.30 6.58 25.59
CA ILE A 94 -5.12 6.84 24.76
C ILE A 94 -5.39 6.44 23.30
N LEU A 95 -6.02 5.28 23.09
CA LEU A 95 -6.40 4.81 21.76
C LEU A 95 -7.39 5.75 21.08
N ALA A 96 -8.43 6.19 21.79
CA ALA A 96 -9.44 7.13 21.28
C ALA A 96 -8.84 8.49 20.95
N ARG A 97 -7.93 9.01 21.80
CA ARG A 97 -7.19 10.25 21.55
C ARG A 97 -6.31 10.12 20.30
N THR A 98 -5.58 9.01 20.18
CA THR A 98 -4.75 8.74 19.01
C THR A 98 -5.60 8.65 17.76
N ALA A 99 -6.71 7.92 17.80
CA ALA A 99 -7.67 7.83 16.69
C ALA A 99 -8.27 9.20 16.32
N GLY A 100 -8.53 10.08 17.29
CA GLY A 100 -8.99 11.45 17.05
C GLY A 100 -7.94 12.32 16.35
N THR A 101 -6.68 12.25 16.79
CA THR A 101 -5.55 12.96 16.17
C THR A 101 -5.31 12.49 14.74
N TYR A 102 -5.33 11.16 14.54
CA TYR A 102 -5.19 10.48 13.26
C TYR A 102 -6.54 10.02 12.69
N GLY A 103 -7.50 10.95 12.69
CA GLY A 103 -8.86 10.71 12.21
C GLY A 103 -8.90 10.20 10.77
N THR A 104 -9.95 9.42 10.47
CA THR A 104 -10.14 8.76 9.16
C THR A 104 -10.01 9.75 8.00
N ASP A 105 -10.60 10.94 8.12
CA ASP A 105 -10.59 11.93 7.05
C ASP A 105 -9.20 12.50 6.78
N ARG A 106 -8.37 12.71 7.82
CA ARG A 106 -6.99 13.15 7.66
C ARG A 106 -6.14 12.08 6.99
N LEU A 107 -6.28 10.82 7.43
CA LEU A 107 -5.60 9.68 6.83
C LEU A 107 -6.02 9.49 5.36
N ARG A 108 -7.32 9.63 5.06
CA ARG A 108 -7.85 9.58 3.69
C ARG A 108 -7.31 10.72 2.84
N ALA A 109 -7.33 11.96 3.33
CA ALA A 109 -6.81 13.10 2.58
C ALA A 109 -5.32 12.91 2.23
N ARG A 110 -4.51 12.45 3.19
CA ARG A 110 -3.09 12.19 2.94
C ARG A 110 -2.88 10.98 2.03
N GLY A 111 -3.65 9.92 2.20
CA GLY A 111 -3.67 8.75 1.32
C GLY A 111 -4.04 9.13 -0.12
N ALA A 112 -5.01 10.01 -0.31
CA ALA A 112 -5.43 10.50 -1.63
C ALA A 112 -4.32 11.31 -2.32
N GLN A 113 -3.59 12.14 -1.57
CA GLN A 113 -2.40 12.84 -2.10
C GLN A 113 -1.33 11.87 -2.58
N ILE A 114 -0.97 10.87 -1.74
CA ILE A 114 -0.01 9.83 -2.11
C ILE A 114 -0.49 9.06 -3.34
N GLY A 115 -1.79 8.74 -3.40
CA GLY A 115 -2.38 8.04 -4.54
C GLY A 115 -2.33 8.85 -5.83
N ALA A 116 -2.58 10.16 -5.76
CA ALA A 116 -2.44 11.07 -6.88
C ALA A 116 -0.99 11.14 -7.38
N ASP A 117 -0.01 11.15 -6.48
CA ASP A 117 1.42 11.12 -6.85
C ASP A 117 1.80 9.81 -7.56
N VAL A 118 1.28 8.66 -7.10
CA VAL A 118 1.45 7.36 -7.78
C VAL A 118 0.84 7.40 -9.17
N ALA A 119 -0.40 7.90 -9.31
CA ALA A 119 -1.08 8.01 -10.59
C ALA A 119 -0.31 8.91 -11.57
N ALA A 120 0.18 10.06 -11.12
CA ALA A 120 0.99 10.98 -11.92
C ALA A 120 2.29 10.31 -12.40
N LYS A 121 2.96 9.56 -11.51
CA LYS A 121 4.20 8.83 -11.84
C LYS A 121 3.96 7.67 -12.81
N SER A 122 2.86 6.95 -12.65
CA SER A 122 2.41 5.95 -13.63
C SER A 122 2.21 6.61 -15.00
N ARG A 123 1.56 7.79 -15.05
CA ARG A 123 1.28 8.50 -16.32
C ARG A 123 2.56 8.90 -17.03
N ALA A 124 3.49 9.47 -16.29
CA ALA A 124 4.81 9.82 -16.81
C ALA A 124 5.58 8.59 -17.31
N THR A 125 5.45 7.45 -16.61
CA THR A 125 6.06 6.19 -17.03
C THR A 125 5.49 5.71 -18.36
N LEU A 126 4.17 5.63 -18.48
CA LEU A 126 3.52 5.20 -19.72
C LEU A 126 3.88 6.14 -20.89
N ALA A 127 3.86 7.45 -20.67
CA ALA A 127 4.24 8.43 -21.68
C ALA A 127 5.68 8.21 -22.17
N ASN A 128 6.63 7.96 -21.25
CA ASN A 128 8.01 7.65 -21.60
C ASN A 128 8.14 6.31 -22.36
N GLN A 129 7.39 5.29 -21.96
CA GLN A 129 7.38 3.99 -22.63
C GLN A 129 6.88 4.08 -24.07
N VAL A 130 5.75 4.76 -24.27
CA VAL A 130 5.15 4.98 -25.59
C VAL A 130 6.06 5.86 -26.45
N SER A 131 6.58 6.96 -25.91
CA SER A 131 7.50 7.87 -26.63
C SER A 131 8.79 7.17 -27.05
N SER A 132 9.40 6.40 -26.16
CA SER A 132 10.63 5.65 -26.47
C SER A 132 10.43 4.60 -27.57
N ALA A 133 9.28 3.91 -27.54
CA ALA A 133 8.99 2.80 -28.45
C ALA A 133 8.45 3.27 -29.82
N LEU A 134 7.55 4.25 -29.83
CA LEU A 134 6.84 4.72 -31.03
C LEU A 134 7.26 6.11 -31.52
N GLY A 135 8.00 6.88 -30.73
CA GLY A 135 8.38 8.25 -31.07
C GLY A 135 7.26 9.28 -30.90
N VAL A 136 6.17 8.92 -30.22
CA VAL A 136 4.98 9.77 -30.03
C VAL A 136 4.50 9.77 -28.58
N THR A 137 3.80 10.83 -28.19
CA THR A 137 3.07 10.88 -26.92
C THR A 137 1.58 10.76 -27.20
N LEU A 138 0.93 9.77 -26.57
CA LEU A 138 -0.52 9.59 -26.69
C LEU A 138 -1.25 10.40 -25.63
N VAL A 139 -2.38 11.00 -26.04
CA VAL A 139 -3.28 11.70 -25.11
C VAL A 139 -4.43 10.78 -24.74
N SER A 140 -4.39 10.22 -23.54
CA SER A 140 -5.42 9.36 -22.96
C SER A 140 -6.33 10.11 -21.98
N SER A 141 -7.50 9.54 -21.69
CA SER A 141 -8.37 10.07 -20.62
C SER A 141 -7.94 9.60 -19.23
N ASP A 142 -8.45 10.26 -18.19
CA ASP A 142 -8.27 9.87 -16.78
C ASP A 142 -9.46 9.08 -16.23
N LYS A 143 -10.24 8.47 -17.11
CA LYS A 143 -11.42 7.68 -16.73
C LYS A 143 -11.04 6.61 -15.71
N GLY A 144 -11.77 6.58 -14.58
CA GLY A 144 -11.58 5.60 -13.50
C GLY A 144 -10.42 5.86 -12.56
N MET A 145 -9.58 6.88 -12.80
CA MET A 145 -8.40 7.16 -11.97
C MET A 145 -8.77 7.62 -10.56
N GLN A 146 -9.71 8.56 -10.46
CA GLN A 146 -10.12 9.11 -9.17
C GLN A 146 -10.71 8.04 -8.24
N ALA A 147 -11.49 7.10 -8.80
CA ALA A 147 -12.06 6.00 -8.03
C ALA A 147 -10.98 5.08 -7.42
N LEU A 148 -9.89 4.80 -8.16
CA LEU A 148 -8.75 4.03 -7.65
C LEU A 148 -8.05 4.77 -6.49
N ILE A 149 -7.85 6.08 -6.64
CA ILE A 149 -7.21 6.92 -5.62
C ILE A 149 -8.08 6.99 -4.35
N ASP A 150 -9.39 7.21 -4.51
CA ASP A 150 -10.34 7.31 -3.40
C ASP A 150 -10.45 5.99 -2.64
N GLN A 151 -10.50 4.86 -3.36
CA GLN A 151 -10.55 3.53 -2.76
C GLN A 151 -9.26 3.22 -2.02
N PHE A 152 -8.10 3.49 -2.64
CA PHE A 152 -6.80 3.36 -1.99
C PHE A 152 -6.71 4.19 -0.70
N ALA A 153 -7.15 5.44 -0.73
CA ALA A 153 -7.13 6.32 0.43
C ALA A 153 -8.01 5.77 1.57
N LEU A 154 -9.21 5.28 1.24
CA LEU A 154 -10.14 4.69 2.20
C LEU A 154 -9.59 3.41 2.83
N ASP A 155 -9.07 2.49 2.00
CA ASP A 155 -8.55 1.20 2.47
C ASP A 155 -7.32 1.38 3.34
N ASN A 156 -6.43 2.31 2.99
CA ASN A 156 -5.25 2.59 3.79
C ASN A 156 -5.61 3.26 5.12
N ALA A 157 -6.56 4.20 5.15
CA ALA A 157 -7.02 4.79 6.41
C ALA A 157 -7.55 3.70 7.37
N ARG A 158 -8.37 2.77 6.86
CA ARG A 158 -8.89 1.63 7.64
C ARG A 158 -7.78 0.69 8.12
N LYS A 159 -6.84 0.31 7.25
CA LYS A 159 -5.71 -0.55 7.61
C LYS A 159 -4.84 0.07 8.69
N ILE A 160 -4.53 1.36 8.57
CA ILE A 160 -3.70 2.10 9.53
C ILE A 160 -4.37 2.14 10.90
N GLN A 161 -5.66 2.51 10.97
CA GLN A 161 -6.42 2.47 12.21
C GLN A 161 -6.50 1.06 12.80
N GLY A 162 -6.72 0.06 11.95
CA GLY A 162 -6.78 -1.34 12.34
C GLY A 162 -5.49 -1.87 12.96
N ILE A 163 -4.31 -1.40 12.53
CA ILE A 163 -3.02 -1.77 13.14
C ILE A 163 -2.98 -1.29 14.60
N THR A 164 -3.27 -0.01 14.84
CA THR A 164 -3.23 0.57 16.18
C THR A 164 -4.26 -0.08 17.10
N GLN A 165 -5.48 -0.32 16.60
CA GLN A 165 -6.53 -1.03 17.35
C GLN A 165 -6.12 -2.46 17.71
N THR A 166 -5.55 -3.20 16.75
CA THR A 166 -5.08 -4.58 16.98
C THR A 166 -4.00 -4.59 18.05
N TYR A 167 -3.07 -3.64 17.99
CA TYR A 167 -1.99 -3.55 18.95
C TYR A 167 -2.50 -3.20 20.36
N ALA A 168 -3.47 -2.29 20.48
CA ALA A 168 -4.14 -1.98 21.75
C ALA A 168 -4.80 -3.22 22.37
N THR A 169 -5.53 -4.00 21.56
CA THR A 169 -6.15 -5.26 22.02
C THR A 169 -5.09 -6.26 22.48
N GLN A 170 -3.99 -6.41 21.73
CA GLN A 170 -2.89 -7.28 22.14
C GLN A 170 -2.26 -6.87 23.47
N ILE A 171 -2.14 -5.57 23.75
CA ILE A 171 -1.67 -5.08 25.05
C ILE A 171 -2.64 -5.53 26.14
N ALA A 172 -3.94 -5.22 25.99
CA ALA A 172 -4.96 -5.58 26.97
C ALA A 172 -4.95 -7.09 27.29
N ASP A 173 -4.93 -7.93 26.24
CA ASP A 173 -4.92 -9.38 26.40
C ASP A 173 -3.68 -9.87 27.16
N ARG A 174 -2.50 -9.31 26.88
CA ARG A 174 -1.25 -9.71 27.53
C ARG A 174 -1.15 -9.27 28.97
N VAL A 175 -1.64 -8.07 29.30
CA VAL A 175 -1.72 -7.61 30.68
C VAL A 175 -2.72 -8.49 31.46
N GLY A 176 -3.89 -8.78 30.88
CA GLY A 176 -4.88 -9.67 31.49
C GLY A 176 -4.34 -11.09 31.73
N GLU A 177 -3.56 -11.64 30.79
CA GLU A 177 -2.88 -12.93 30.96
C GLU A 177 -1.87 -12.90 32.11
N ALA A 178 -1.02 -11.87 32.15
CA ALA A 178 0.01 -11.72 33.17
C ALA A 178 -0.58 -11.65 34.58
N LEU A 179 -1.73 -10.99 34.73
CA LEU A 179 -2.46 -10.94 36.00
C LEU A 179 -2.93 -12.32 36.47
N ARG A 180 -3.37 -13.19 35.55
CA ARG A 180 -3.83 -14.55 35.91
C ARG A 180 -2.68 -15.51 36.21
N THR A 181 -1.53 -15.31 35.55
CA THR A 181 -0.40 -16.24 35.57
C THR A 181 0.74 -15.81 36.50
N GLY A 182 0.71 -14.57 37.01
CA GLY A 182 1.75 -14.04 37.89
C GLY A 182 3.04 -13.67 37.16
N THR A 183 2.97 -13.35 35.87
CA THR A 183 4.14 -12.95 35.06
C THR A 183 4.80 -11.70 35.63
N ARG A 184 6.14 -11.65 35.65
CA ARG A 184 6.89 -10.49 36.13
C ARG A 184 6.69 -9.30 35.19
N HIS A 185 6.59 -8.10 35.74
CA HIS A 185 6.30 -6.90 34.95
C HIS A 185 7.40 -6.55 33.94
N GLU A 186 8.65 -6.90 34.23
CA GLU A 186 9.80 -6.69 33.33
C GLU A 186 9.68 -7.56 32.07
N ASP A 187 9.28 -8.82 32.24
CA ASP A 187 9.08 -9.78 31.15
C ASP A 187 7.88 -9.35 30.29
N LEU A 188 6.78 -8.93 30.93
CA LEU A 188 5.62 -8.39 30.24
C LEU A 188 5.96 -7.15 29.41
N ARG A 189 6.75 -6.21 29.97
CA ARG A 189 7.22 -5.03 29.23
C ARG A 189 8.04 -5.43 28.00
N ALA A 190 8.97 -6.37 28.15
CA ALA A 190 9.80 -6.83 27.05
C ALA A 190 8.94 -7.43 25.92
N GLU A 191 7.95 -8.26 26.27
CA GLU A 191 7.01 -8.81 25.29
C GLU A 191 6.23 -7.69 24.57
N LEU A 192 5.73 -6.69 25.29
CA LEU A 192 4.96 -5.60 24.67
C LEU A 192 5.81 -4.74 23.71
N VAL A 193 7.08 -4.49 24.04
CA VAL A 193 8.01 -3.80 23.12
C VAL A 193 8.25 -4.63 21.86
N GLU A 194 8.38 -5.96 21.98
CA GLU A 194 8.48 -6.84 20.82
C GLU A 194 7.21 -6.78 19.96
N ARG A 195 6.02 -6.82 20.58
CA ARG A 195 4.73 -6.69 19.88
C ARG A 195 4.61 -5.38 19.12
N PHE A 196 5.11 -4.27 19.66
CA PHE A 196 5.20 -3.01 18.94
C PHE A 196 6.07 -3.15 17.67
N GLY A 197 7.22 -3.81 17.78
CA GLY A 197 8.09 -4.11 16.63
C GLY A 197 7.37 -4.89 15.53
N VAL A 198 6.55 -5.88 15.91
CA VAL A 198 5.70 -6.63 14.97
C VAL A 198 4.65 -5.74 14.31
N ALA A 199 3.96 -4.88 15.08
CA ALA A 199 2.99 -3.93 14.53
C ALA A 199 3.64 -2.93 13.56
N ALA A 200 4.84 -2.44 13.87
CA ALA A 200 5.60 -1.55 12.98
C ALA A 200 6.05 -2.26 11.70
N SER A 201 6.48 -3.53 11.78
CA SER A 201 6.82 -4.34 10.63
C SER A 201 5.60 -4.60 9.72
N ARG A 202 4.44 -4.84 10.34
CA ARG A 202 3.16 -4.95 9.62
C ARG A 202 2.81 -3.66 8.88
N ALA A 203 2.99 -2.49 9.51
CA ALA A 203 2.78 -1.20 8.85
C ALA A 203 3.67 -1.03 7.61
N ASN A 204 4.95 -1.43 7.68
CA ASN A 204 5.86 -1.39 6.54
C ASN A 204 5.39 -2.31 5.39
N THR A 205 4.97 -3.53 5.74
CA THR A 205 4.49 -4.53 4.76
C THR A 205 3.22 -4.06 4.06
N ILE A 206 2.29 -3.46 4.81
CA ILE A 206 1.08 -2.86 4.26
C ILE A 206 1.46 -1.73 3.30
N ALA A 207 2.32 -0.80 3.71
CA ALA A 207 2.69 0.33 2.86
C ALA A 207 3.28 -0.11 1.51
N ARG A 208 4.24 -1.05 1.55
CA ARG A 208 4.86 -1.64 0.35
C ARG A 208 3.86 -2.29 -0.58
N THR A 209 2.99 -3.12 -0.03
CA THR A 209 1.97 -3.85 -0.79
C THR A 209 0.97 -2.89 -1.41
N GLN A 210 0.47 -1.91 -0.65
CA GLN A 210 -0.57 -1.00 -1.11
C GLN A 210 -0.06 -0.06 -2.20
N ILE A 211 1.18 0.42 -2.11
CA ILE A 211 1.79 1.26 -3.16
C ILE A 211 2.05 0.46 -4.44
N SER A 212 2.54 -0.78 -4.31
CA SER A 212 2.79 -1.64 -5.48
C SER A 212 1.48 -1.99 -6.19
N ALA A 213 0.43 -2.31 -5.43
CA ALA A 213 -0.90 -2.60 -5.96
C ALA A 213 -1.49 -1.38 -6.66
N LEU A 214 -1.45 -0.21 -6.04
CA LEU A 214 -1.95 1.02 -6.66
C LEU A 214 -1.17 1.37 -7.94
N TYR A 215 0.15 1.21 -7.94
CA TYR A 215 0.95 1.45 -9.13
C TYR A 215 0.52 0.51 -10.27
N GLY A 216 0.36 -0.78 -10.00
CA GLY A 216 -0.14 -1.77 -10.96
C GLY A 216 -1.50 -1.40 -11.53
N GLN A 217 -2.45 -1.05 -10.66
CA GLN A 217 -3.82 -0.67 -11.03
C GLN A 217 -3.89 0.63 -11.83
N THR A 218 -3.15 1.66 -11.41
CA THR A 218 -3.11 2.95 -12.14
C THR A 218 -2.43 2.81 -13.50
N ASN A 219 -1.35 2.03 -13.59
CA ASN A 219 -0.69 1.70 -14.85
C ASN A 219 -1.63 0.93 -15.79
N ALA A 220 -2.29 -0.11 -15.29
CA ALA A 220 -3.30 -0.85 -16.05
C ALA A 220 -4.43 0.06 -16.54
N GLN A 221 -4.94 0.94 -15.68
CA GLN A 221 -6.01 1.86 -16.05
C GLN A 221 -5.57 2.86 -17.13
N GLN A 222 -4.35 3.39 -17.05
CA GLN A 222 -3.80 4.30 -18.04
C GLN A 222 -3.55 3.61 -19.38
N GLN A 223 -3.00 2.40 -19.36
CA GLN A 223 -2.80 1.59 -20.56
C GLN A 223 -4.14 1.32 -21.27
N LYS A 224 -5.16 0.87 -20.52
CA LYS A 224 -6.53 0.70 -21.06
C LYS A 224 -7.08 2.00 -21.64
N ASN A 225 -6.92 3.13 -20.95
CA ASN A 225 -7.38 4.44 -21.43
C ASN A 225 -6.61 4.91 -22.69
N ALA A 226 -5.39 4.43 -22.90
CA ALA A 226 -4.57 4.64 -24.09
C ALA A 226 -4.84 3.62 -25.21
N GLY A 227 -5.77 2.67 -25.02
CA GLY A 227 -6.09 1.62 -25.99
C GLY A 227 -5.16 0.41 -25.94
N ILE A 228 -4.29 0.31 -24.95
CA ILE A 228 -3.44 -0.87 -24.73
C ILE A 228 -4.23 -1.86 -23.89
N THR A 229 -4.53 -3.03 -24.47
CA THR A 229 -5.36 -4.06 -23.84
C THR A 229 -4.56 -5.23 -23.28
N ARG A 230 -3.33 -5.38 -23.76
CA ARG A 230 -2.40 -6.44 -23.36
C ARG A 230 -1.14 -5.88 -22.72
N PHE A 231 -0.56 -6.67 -21.84
CA PHE A 231 0.72 -6.38 -21.22
C PHE A 231 1.60 -7.61 -21.22
N THR A 232 2.91 -7.40 -21.23
CA THR A 232 3.90 -8.44 -20.93
C THR A 232 4.24 -8.37 -19.46
N TRP A 233 4.15 -9.49 -18.75
CA TRP A 233 4.56 -9.55 -17.36
C TRP A 233 6.08 -9.44 -17.25
N ARG A 234 6.57 -8.56 -16.38
CA ARG A 234 8.00 -8.39 -16.11
C ARG A 234 8.26 -8.46 -14.63
N THR A 235 9.20 -9.30 -14.24
CA THR A 235 9.62 -9.43 -12.84
C THR A 235 10.73 -8.42 -12.50
N SER A 236 11.02 -8.26 -11.20
CA SER A 236 12.20 -7.50 -10.77
C SER A 236 13.52 -8.25 -10.98
N HIS A 237 13.47 -9.54 -11.38
CA HIS A 237 14.62 -10.42 -11.57
C HIS A 237 15.56 -10.51 -10.34
N ASP A 238 14.97 -10.54 -9.15
CA ASP A 238 15.70 -10.70 -7.89
C ASP A 238 15.31 -12.00 -7.15
N GLU A 239 16.12 -12.38 -6.15
CA GLU A 239 15.94 -13.58 -5.33
C GLU A 239 14.61 -13.63 -4.54
N ARG A 240 13.93 -12.50 -4.39
CA ARG A 240 12.67 -12.37 -3.64
C ARG A 240 11.45 -12.47 -4.55
N VAL A 241 11.62 -12.68 -5.86
CA VAL A 241 10.52 -12.98 -6.79
C VAL A 241 10.06 -14.42 -6.56
N ARG A 242 8.76 -14.62 -6.34
CA ARG A 242 8.16 -15.95 -6.16
C ARG A 242 8.28 -16.78 -7.44
N THR A 243 8.46 -18.09 -7.31
CA THR A 243 8.56 -19.02 -8.46
C THR A 243 7.36 -18.91 -9.39
N GLU A 244 6.15 -18.76 -8.86
CA GLU A 244 4.92 -18.50 -9.62
C GLU A 244 5.01 -17.22 -10.47
N HIS A 245 5.59 -16.13 -9.95
CA HIS A 245 5.74 -14.88 -10.70
C HIS A 245 6.90 -14.96 -11.70
N GLN A 246 7.95 -15.73 -11.40
CA GLN A 246 9.04 -16.01 -12.35
C GLN A 246 8.52 -16.77 -13.57
N ALA A 247 7.60 -17.73 -13.37
CA ALA A 247 6.99 -18.49 -14.47
C ALA A 247 6.13 -17.63 -15.40
N LEU A 248 5.67 -16.47 -14.95
CA LEU A 248 4.91 -15.51 -15.77
C LEU A 248 5.83 -14.53 -16.52
N ASP A 249 7.12 -14.47 -16.20
CA ASP A 249 8.03 -13.49 -16.79
C ASP A 249 8.08 -13.63 -18.32
N LYS A 250 7.86 -12.51 -19.02
CA LYS A 250 7.78 -12.40 -20.49
C LYS A 250 6.54 -12.99 -21.15
N GLU A 251 5.63 -13.59 -20.39
CA GLU A 251 4.33 -13.99 -20.90
C GLU A 251 3.40 -12.78 -21.11
N ILE A 252 2.53 -12.89 -22.10
CA ILE A 252 1.59 -11.83 -22.50
C ILE A 252 0.20 -12.17 -21.97
N PHE A 253 -0.43 -11.21 -21.31
CA PHE A 253 -1.79 -11.33 -20.76
C PHE A 253 -2.67 -10.19 -21.23
N GLU A 254 -3.97 -10.42 -21.26
CA GLU A 254 -4.98 -9.38 -21.42
C GLU A 254 -5.37 -8.82 -20.05
N TYR A 255 -5.61 -7.50 -19.97
CA TYR A 255 -6.16 -6.91 -18.73
C TYR A 255 -7.56 -7.42 -18.38
N SER A 256 -8.31 -7.95 -19.36
CA SER A 256 -9.61 -8.62 -19.17
C SER A 256 -9.49 -10.04 -18.62
N ALA A 257 -8.33 -10.68 -18.79
CA ALA A 257 -8.07 -12.05 -18.38
C ALA A 257 -6.65 -12.15 -17.77
N PRO A 258 -6.41 -11.53 -16.60
CA PRO A 258 -5.13 -11.62 -15.93
C PRO A 258 -4.87 -13.06 -15.44
N PRO A 259 -3.62 -13.43 -15.15
CA PRO A 259 -3.30 -14.70 -14.51
C PRO A 259 -3.95 -14.79 -13.10
N SER A 260 -3.94 -15.97 -12.50
CA SER A 260 -4.57 -16.22 -11.19
C SER A 260 -4.04 -15.34 -10.05
N VAL A 261 -2.80 -14.87 -10.16
CA VAL A 261 -2.16 -13.96 -9.20
C VAL A 261 -2.59 -12.49 -9.36
N GLY A 262 -3.49 -12.20 -10.30
CA GLY A 262 -3.95 -10.84 -10.61
C GLY A 262 -3.02 -10.11 -11.58
N ILE A 263 -3.04 -8.77 -11.55
CA ILE A 263 -2.09 -7.96 -12.32
C ILE A 263 -0.80 -7.70 -11.53
N PRO A 264 0.34 -7.45 -12.20
CA PRO A 264 1.60 -7.16 -11.51
C PRO A 264 1.46 -6.06 -10.46
N GLY A 265 1.90 -6.34 -9.23
CA GLY A 265 1.88 -5.43 -8.10
C GLY A 265 0.76 -5.68 -7.07
N GLU A 266 -0.30 -6.42 -7.41
CA GLU A 266 -1.45 -6.63 -6.49
C GLU A 266 -1.16 -7.62 -5.36
N ASP A 267 -0.30 -8.60 -5.62
CA ASP A 267 0.12 -9.57 -4.61
C ASP A 267 1.06 -8.92 -3.56
N TYR A 268 1.14 -9.50 -2.36
CA TYR A 268 1.87 -8.90 -1.23
C TYR A 268 3.35 -8.68 -1.58
N ASN A 269 3.89 -7.50 -1.24
CA ASN A 269 5.30 -7.14 -1.52
C ASN A 269 5.77 -7.37 -2.99
N CYS A 270 4.86 -7.48 -3.94
CA CYS A 270 5.18 -7.73 -5.34
C CYS A 270 5.92 -6.52 -5.96
N ARG A 271 6.98 -6.78 -6.73
CA ARG A 271 7.77 -5.77 -7.46
C ARG A 271 7.71 -5.94 -8.98
N CYS A 272 6.86 -6.86 -9.45
CA CYS A 272 6.62 -7.08 -10.87
C CYS A 272 5.87 -5.89 -11.46
N TYR A 273 6.01 -5.68 -12.77
CA TYR A 273 5.31 -4.61 -13.48
C TYR A 273 4.74 -5.09 -14.81
N ALA A 274 3.71 -4.38 -15.28
CA ALA A 274 3.07 -4.63 -16.57
C ALA A 274 3.72 -3.75 -17.65
N GLU A 275 4.49 -4.36 -18.55
CA GLU A 275 5.06 -3.68 -19.72
C GLU A 275 4.01 -3.62 -20.84
N PRO A 276 3.71 -2.45 -21.42
CA PRO A 276 2.65 -2.31 -22.41
C PRO A 276 2.95 -3.04 -23.71
N VAL A 277 1.99 -3.82 -24.23
CA VAL A 277 2.08 -4.40 -25.58
C VAL A 277 1.54 -3.39 -26.59
N LEU A 278 2.45 -2.62 -27.20
CA LEU A 278 2.09 -1.51 -28.09
C LEU A 278 1.63 -1.96 -29.49
N ASP A 279 1.76 -3.25 -29.82
CA ASP A 279 1.29 -3.80 -31.09
C ASP A 279 -0.23 -3.63 -31.24
N ASP A 280 -0.97 -3.54 -30.12
CA ASP A 280 -2.40 -3.21 -30.06
C ASP A 280 -2.74 -1.88 -30.75
N LEU A 281 -1.77 -0.96 -30.80
CA LEU A 281 -1.93 0.39 -31.36
C LEU A 281 -1.50 0.49 -32.83
N LEU A 282 -0.72 -0.48 -33.31
CA LEU A 282 -0.14 -0.49 -34.65
C LEU A 282 -0.79 -1.50 -35.59
N ALA A 283 -1.53 -2.48 -35.05
CA ALA A 283 -2.31 -3.39 -35.86
C ALA A 283 -3.26 -2.62 -36.80
N PRO A 284 -3.42 -3.05 -38.06
CA PRO A 284 -4.40 -2.46 -38.98
C PRO A 284 -5.81 -2.43 -38.37
#